data_AF-A0A9I9CCM4-F1
#
_entry.id   AF-A0A9I9CCM4-F1
#
_cell.length_a   1.000
_cell.length_b   1.000
_cell.length_c   1.000
_cell.angle_alpha   90.00
_cell.angle_beta   90.00
_cell.angle_gamma   90.00
#
_symmetry.space_group_name_H-M   'P 1'
#
loop_
_entity.id
_entity.type
_entity.pdbx_description
1 polymer ?
#
loop_
_entity_poly.entity_id
_entity_poly.type
_entity_poly.pdbx_seq_one_letter_code
_entity_poly.pdbx_strand_id
1 'polypeptide(L)' 'MFDAIYQLGDSISDTGNLIRENPNTPFSHLPYGQSFFNNPTGRCSNGLLMLDFF' A
#
# COMPACT_ATOMS: atom_id res chain seq x y z
N MET A 1 -1.94 25.23 -6.67
CA MET A 1 -2.55 24.14 -5.89
C MET A 1 -3.07 23.12 -6.89
N PHE A 2 -2.95 21.83 -6.60
CA PHE A 2 -3.39 20.76 -7.50
C PHE A 2 -4.60 20.07 -6.90
N ASP A 3 -5.56 19.67 -7.75
CA ASP A 3 -6.81 19.04 -7.30
C ASP A 3 -6.67 17.51 -7.13
N ALA A 4 -5.65 16.91 -7.74
CA ALA A 4 -5.40 15.48 -7.69
C ALA A 4 -3.93 15.13 -7.91
N ILE A 5 -3.52 13.98 -7.38
CA ILE A 5 -2.22 13.35 -7.61
C ILE A 5 -2.48 12.02 -8.31
N TYR A 6 -1.83 11.81 -9.45
CA TYR A 6 -1.82 10.52 -10.15
C TYR A 6 -0.43 9.91 -9.98
N GLN A 7 -0.37 8.72 -9.41
CA GLN A 7 0.89 8.00 -9.19
C GLN A 7 0.97 6.76 -10.05
N LEU A 8 2.15 6.54 -10.61
CA LEU A 8 2.52 5.36 -11.37
C LEU A 8 3.82 4.84 -10.76
N GLY A 9 4.00 3.52 -10.75
CA GLY A 9 5.21 2.92 -10.20
C GLY A 9 5.02 1.46 -9.84
N ASP A 10 5.84 1.01 -8.89
CA ASP A 10 5.85 -0.35 -8.39
C ASP A 10 5.37 -0.41 -6.93
N SER A 11 5.76 -1.48 -6.24
CA SER A 11 5.59 -1.72 -4.80
C SER A 11 5.74 -0.52 -3.87
N ILE A 12 6.66 0.42 -4.13
CA ILE A 12 6.89 1.60 -3.26
C ILE A 12 5.75 2.61 -3.36
N SER A 13 5.00 2.56 -4.46
CA SER A 13 3.82 3.37 -4.73
C SER A 13 2.52 2.59 -4.69
N ASP A 14 2.56 1.26 -4.54
CA ASP A 14 1.33 0.48 -4.62
C ASP A 14 0.55 0.49 -3.31
N THR A 15 -0.62 1.14 -3.32
CA THR A 15 -1.51 1.24 -2.16
C THR A 15 -2.48 0.06 -2.04
N GLY A 16 -2.43 -0.92 -2.94
CA GLY A 16 -3.26 -2.13 -2.88
C GLY A 16 -3.75 -2.66 -4.23
N ASN A 17 -3.12 -2.30 -5.35
CA ASN A 17 -3.42 -2.88 -6.65
C ASN A 17 -2.99 -4.36 -6.68
N LEU A 18 -1.79 -4.71 -6.19
CA LEU A 18 -1.29 -6.08 -6.23
C LEU A 18 -2.18 -7.05 -5.44
N ILE A 19 -2.72 -6.67 -4.29
CA ILE A 19 -3.63 -7.53 -3.51
C ILE A 19 -4.97 -7.76 -4.24
N ARG A 20 -5.40 -6.84 -5.11
CA ARG A 20 -6.60 -7.01 -5.94
C ARG A 20 -6.35 -7.96 -7.11
N GLU A 21 -5.15 -7.92 -7.69
CA GLU A 21 -4.76 -8.81 -8.79
C GLU A 21 -4.40 -10.22 -8.29
N ASN A 22 -3.70 -10.31 -7.16
CA ASN A 22 -3.29 -11.54 -6.52
C ASN A 22 -3.57 -11.47 -5.00
N PRO A 23 -4.74 -11.93 -4.55
CA PRO A 23 -5.10 -11.96 -3.13
C PRO A 23 -4.15 -12.79 -2.25
N ASN A 24 -3.44 -13.76 -2.83
CA ASN A 24 -2.51 -14.64 -2.13
C ASN A 24 -1.08 -14.06 -2.04
N THR A 25 -0.92 -12.76 -2.31
CA THR A 25 0.35 -12.04 -2.15
C THR A 25 0.84 -12.07 -0.69
N PRO A 26 2.17 -12.08 -0.43
CA PRO A 26 2.70 -11.94 0.92
C PRO A 26 2.17 -10.69 1.66
N PHE A 27 1.84 -9.63 0.92
CA PHE A 27 1.36 -8.35 1.47
C PHE A 27 -0.09 -8.38 1.98
N SER A 28 -0.82 -9.48 1.75
CA SER A 28 -2.15 -9.71 2.33
C SER A 28 -2.11 -10.34 3.72
N HIS A 29 -0.91 -10.51 4.29
CA HIS A 29 -0.69 -11.08 5.62
C HIS A 29 0.11 -10.11 6.50
N LEU A 30 0.04 -10.30 7.81
CA LEU A 30 0.93 -9.62 8.74
C LEU A 30 2.39 -10.04 8.44
N PRO A 31 3.38 -9.13 8.59
CA PRO A 31 3.31 -7.86 9.32
C PRO A 31 2.90 -6.63 8.49
N TYR A 32 2.61 -6.78 7.19
CA TYR A 32 2.30 -5.66 6.30
C TYR A 32 1.03 -4.93 6.79
N GLY A 33 1.11 -3.62 7.04
CA GLY A 33 0.05 -2.82 7.68
C GLY A 33 -0.01 -2.81 9.22
N GLN A 34 0.85 -3.56 9.93
CA GLN A 34 0.81 -3.66 11.39
C GLN A 34 1.04 -2.34 12.13
N SER A 35 1.92 -1.45 11.66
CA SER A 35 2.31 -0.24 12.40
C SER A 35 1.24 0.86 12.43
N PHE A 36 0.32 0.90 11.45
CA PHE A 36 -0.67 1.98 11.32
C PHE A 36 -2.11 1.49 11.31
N PHE A 37 -2.39 0.36 10.67
CA PHE A 37 -3.75 -0.11 10.44
C PHE A 37 -4.10 -1.30 11.33
N ASN A 38 -3.10 -1.99 11.90
CA ASN A 38 -3.24 -3.23 12.67
C ASN A 38 -3.91 -4.38 11.90
N ASN A 39 -3.91 -4.31 10.57
CA ASN A 39 -4.37 -5.37 9.67
C ASN A 39 -3.61 -5.33 8.34
N PRO A 40 -3.60 -6.44 7.58
CA PRO A 40 -3.04 -6.45 6.23
C PRO A 40 -3.74 -5.46 5.30
N THR A 41 -2.95 -4.60 4.66
CA THR A 41 -3.45 -3.59 3.72
C THR A 41 -3.17 -3.91 2.26
N GLY A 42 -2.29 -4.88 1.97
CA GLY A 42 -1.80 -5.14 0.62
C GLY A 42 -0.67 -4.21 0.18
N ARG A 43 -0.25 -3.26 1.03
CA ARG A 43 0.92 -2.40 0.80
C ARG A 43 2.20 -3.17 1.07
N CYS A 44 3.24 -2.92 0.29
CA CYS A 44 4.58 -3.51 0.49
C CYS A 44 5.34 -2.88 1.67
N SER A 45 4.64 -2.53 2.76
CA SER A 45 5.16 -1.85 3.95
C SER A 45 4.35 -2.24 5.19
N ASN A 46 4.95 -2.13 6.37
CA ASN A 46 4.23 -2.27 7.64
C ASN A 46 3.34 -1.04 7.95
N GLY A 47 3.35 0.00 7.12
CA GLY A 47 2.65 1.25 7.38
C GLY A 47 2.26 2.03 6.13
N LEU A 48 2.30 3.36 6.26
CA LEU A 48 2.07 4.29 5.17
C LEU A 48 3.23 4.25 4.14
N LEU A 49 2.92 4.61 2.90
CA LEU A 49 3.89 4.87 1.84
C LEU A 49 4.15 6.37 1.74
N MET A 50 5.22 6.77 1.06
CA MET A 50 5.55 8.19 0.88
C MET A 50 4.38 9.01 0.30
N LEU A 51 3.56 8.39 -0.53
CA LEU A 51 2.42 9.02 -1.20
C LEU A 51 1.25 9.32 -0.27
N ASP A 52 1.18 8.69 0.91
CA ASP A 52 0.15 9.00 1.93
C ASP A 52 0.41 10.35 2.65
N PHE A 53 1.56 11.00 2.41
CA PHE A 53 1.94 12.27 3.06
C PHE A 53 1.74 13.51 2.17
N PHE A 54 1.14 13.34 0.99
CA PHE A 54 0.89 14.43 0.02
C PHE A 54 -0.59 14.72 -0.16
#